data_AF-A0A7V7VSU1-F1
#
_entry.id   AF-A0A7V7VSU1-F1
#
_cell.length_a   1.000
_cell.length_b   1.000
_cell.length_c   1.000
_cell.angle_alpha   90.00
_cell.angle_beta   90.00
_cell.angle_gamma   90.00
#
_symmetry.space_group_name_H-M   'P 1'
#
loop_
_entity.id
_entity.type
_entity.pdbx_description
1 polymer ?
#
loop_
_entity_poly.entity_id
_entity_poly.type
_entity_poly.pdbx_seq_one_letter_code
_entity_poly.pdbx_strand_id
1 'polypeptide(L)'
;MPTIKDLLDAFAASWRVALVALVASTALLAADWYKLEYVADTSRWVINGAFIVGIVSGAILISYMVAQLAKVIAYPFKVYAERKSKKDVESKLKAHAEGIHSLPRDQKYILAYFYTTKQRAFPAMFNHPRLVALIQLGYVARAGGTHSAIDWPHYIPQHIWDELEENSEGYTIGERELEYPLRTGY
;
A
#
# COMPACT_ATOMS: atom_id res chain seq x y z
N MET A 1 -14.57 -11.96 16.90
CA MET A 1 -15.95 -11.77 16.41
C MET A 1 -15.86 -11.47 14.92
N PRO A 2 -16.58 -12.19 14.05
CA PRO A 2 -16.60 -11.89 12.63
C PRO A 2 -17.14 -10.46 12.40
N THR A 3 -16.46 -9.69 11.57
CA THR A 3 -16.89 -8.32 11.23
C THR A 3 -17.96 -8.36 10.14
N ILE A 4 -18.77 -7.30 10.02
CA ILE A 4 -19.79 -7.17 8.94
C ILE A 4 -19.15 -7.34 7.55
N LYS A 5 -17.88 -6.94 7.41
CA LYS A 5 -17.10 -7.14 6.20
C LYS A 5 -16.85 -8.63 5.91
N ASP A 6 -16.49 -9.42 6.91
CA ASP A 6 -16.24 -10.86 6.74
C ASP A 6 -17.51 -11.61 6.34
N LEU A 7 -18.67 -11.19 6.88
CA LEU A 7 -19.97 -11.72 6.44
C LEU A 7 -20.27 -11.36 4.98
N LEU A 8 -20.05 -10.11 4.58
CA LEU A 8 -20.23 -9.67 3.20
C LEU A 8 -19.29 -10.38 2.21
N ASP A 9 -18.03 -10.61 2.61
CA ASP A 9 -17.07 -11.34 1.79
C ASP A 9 -17.44 -12.83 1.67
N ALA A 10 -17.99 -13.45 2.73
CA ALA A 10 -18.52 -14.81 2.67
C ALA A 10 -19.75 -14.92 1.76
N PHE A 11 -20.69 -13.97 1.82
CA PHE A 11 -21.82 -13.92 0.89
C PHE A 11 -21.36 -13.66 -0.55
N ALA A 12 -20.37 -12.80 -0.74
CA ALA A 12 -19.77 -12.53 -2.04
C ALA A 12 -19.06 -13.76 -2.62
N ALA A 13 -18.59 -14.71 -1.82
CA ALA A 13 -18.04 -15.97 -2.33
C ALA A 13 -19.13 -16.91 -2.88
N SER A 14 -20.34 -16.86 -2.34
CA SER A 14 -21.44 -17.77 -2.69
C SER A 14 -22.31 -17.36 -3.89
N TRP A 15 -22.01 -16.24 -4.57
CA TRP A 15 -22.89 -15.70 -5.62
C TRP A 15 -23.18 -16.68 -6.76
N ARG A 16 -22.22 -17.56 -7.10
CA ARG A 16 -22.42 -18.59 -8.14
C ARG A 16 -23.45 -19.63 -7.72
N VAL A 17 -23.42 -20.03 -6.46
CA VAL A 17 -24.38 -20.99 -5.89
C VAL A 17 -25.77 -20.36 -5.85
N ALA A 18 -25.86 -19.10 -5.40
CA ALA A 18 -27.11 -18.34 -5.45
C ALA A 18 -27.66 -18.21 -6.88
N LEU A 19 -26.80 -17.99 -7.88
CA LEU A 19 -27.23 -17.93 -9.28
C LEU A 19 -27.80 -19.25 -9.78
N VAL A 20 -27.13 -20.36 -9.50
CA VAL A 20 -27.64 -21.69 -9.88
C VAL A 20 -28.96 -21.99 -9.17
N ALA A 21 -29.05 -21.69 -7.87
CA ALA A 21 -30.27 -21.87 -7.09
C ALA A 21 -31.43 -21.00 -7.61
N LEU A 22 -31.15 -19.74 -7.99
CA LEU A 22 -32.13 -18.86 -8.60
C LEU A 22 -32.62 -19.43 -9.94
N VAL A 23 -31.72 -19.78 -10.85
CA VAL A 23 -32.09 -20.35 -12.16
C VAL A 23 -32.92 -21.63 -12.00
N ALA A 24 -32.50 -22.54 -11.11
CA ALA A 24 -33.22 -23.78 -10.85
C ALA A 24 -34.63 -23.52 -10.26
N SER A 25 -34.73 -22.61 -9.29
CA SER A 25 -36.03 -22.24 -8.71
C SER A 25 -36.96 -21.56 -9.72
N THR A 26 -36.45 -20.65 -10.54
CA THR A 26 -37.22 -19.98 -11.59
C THR A 26 -37.68 -20.97 -12.66
N ALA A 27 -36.83 -21.91 -13.06
CA ALA A 27 -37.20 -22.96 -14.02
C ALA A 27 -38.32 -23.86 -13.47
N LEU A 28 -38.26 -24.24 -12.19
CA LEU A 28 -39.27 -25.07 -11.54
C LEU A 28 -40.61 -24.33 -11.41
N LEU A 29 -40.58 -23.05 -11.01
CA LEU A 29 -41.78 -22.21 -10.94
C LEU A 29 -42.39 -21.95 -12.32
N ALA A 30 -41.56 -21.76 -13.35
CA ALA A 30 -42.04 -21.62 -14.72
C ALA A 30 -42.67 -22.92 -15.23
N ALA A 31 -42.06 -24.07 -14.96
CA ALA A 31 -42.58 -25.38 -15.34
C ALA A 31 -43.96 -25.67 -14.70
N ASP A 32 -44.15 -25.30 -13.44
CA ASP A 32 -45.44 -25.35 -12.74
C ASP A 32 -46.47 -24.41 -13.40
N TRP A 33 -46.08 -23.17 -13.71
CA TRP A 33 -46.94 -22.19 -14.38
C TRP A 33 -47.45 -22.68 -15.75
N TYR A 34 -46.60 -23.35 -16.53
CA TYR A 34 -46.96 -23.93 -17.82
C TYR A 34 -47.67 -25.29 -17.71
N LYS A 35 -47.88 -25.81 -16.50
CA LYS A 35 -48.51 -27.11 -16.23
C LYS A 35 -47.90 -28.27 -17.02
N LEU A 36 -46.56 -28.33 -17.05
CA LEU A 36 -45.87 -29.46 -17.67
C LEU A 36 -46.27 -30.76 -16.97
N GLU A 37 -46.60 -31.79 -17.74
CA GLU A 37 -47.13 -33.06 -17.24
C GLU A 37 -46.21 -33.72 -16.20
N TYR A 38 -44.89 -33.59 -16.38
CA TYR A 38 -43.88 -34.06 -15.42
C TYR A 38 -43.85 -33.31 -14.08
N VAL A 39 -44.38 -32.08 -14.02
CA VAL A 39 -44.40 -31.26 -12.80
C VAL A 39 -45.78 -31.30 -12.13
N ALA A 40 -46.83 -31.73 -12.84
CA ALA A 40 -48.20 -31.76 -12.35
C ALA A 40 -48.39 -32.61 -11.06
N ASP A 41 -47.62 -33.69 -10.89
CA ASP A 41 -47.63 -34.54 -9.69
C ASP A 41 -46.65 -34.09 -8.59
N THR A 42 -46.00 -32.93 -8.77
CA THR A 42 -45.04 -32.43 -7.79
C THR A 42 -45.78 -31.95 -6.54
N SER A 43 -45.35 -32.45 -5.38
CA SER A 43 -45.94 -32.03 -4.11
C SER A 43 -45.73 -30.53 -3.85
N ARG A 44 -46.78 -29.86 -3.35
CA ARG A 44 -46.81 -28.40 -3.08
C ARG A 44 -45.65 -27.91 -2.21
N TRP A 45 -45.09 -28.76 -1.34
CA TRP A 45 -43.93 -28.40 -0.52
C TRP A 45 -42.67 -28.08 -1.36
N VAL A 46 -42.48 -28.73 -2.50
CA VAL A 46 -41.33 -28.50 -3.39
C VAL A 46 -41.46 -27.15 -4.06
N ILE A 47 -42.66 -26.83 -4.57
CA ILE A 47 -42.94 -25.56 -5.23
C ILE A 47 -42.78 -24.39 -4.24
N ASN A 48 -43.32 -24.52 -3.03
CA ASN A 48 -43.15 -23.51 -1.97
C ASN A 48 -41.68 -23.38 -1.55
N GLY A 49 -40.94 -24.50 -1.45
CA GLY A 49 -39.51 -24.50 -1.17
C GLY A 49 -38.71 -23.79 -2.26
N ALA A 50 -38.98 -24.09 -3.53
CA ALA A 50 -38.36 -23.44 -4.68
C ALA A 50 -38.64 -21.93 -4.67
N PHE A 51 -39.86 -21.52 -4.34
CA PHE A 51 -40.21 -20.09 -4.21
C PHE A 51 -39.37 -19.37 -3.15
N ILE A 52 -39.25 -19.95 -1.94
CA ILE A 52 -38.44 -19.38 -0.85
C ILE A 52 -36.96 -19.30 -1.26
N VAL A 53 -36.43 -20.40 -1.82
CA VAL A 53 -35.03 -20.45 -2.29
C VAL A 53 -34.78 -19.41 -3.39
N GLY A 54 -35.75 -19.20 -4.29
CA GLY A 54 -35.67 -18.18 -5.34
C GLY A 54 -35.60 -16.76 -4.77
N ILE A 55 -36.45 -16.41 -3.80
CA ILE A 55 -36.43 -15.09 -3.17
C ILE A 55 -35.09 -14.85 -2.47
N VAL A 56 -34.63 -15.80 -1.66
CA VAL A 56 -33.38 -15.67 -0.89
C VAL A 56 -32.18 -15.56 -1.83
N SER A 57 -32.11 -16.40 -2.85
CA SER A 57 -31.02 -16.38 -3.84
C SER A 57 -31.01 -15.09 -4.66
N GLY A 58 -32.20 -14.59 -5.02
CA GLY A 58 -32.38 -13.30 -5.69
C GLY A 58 -31.87 -12.13 -4.85
N ALA A 59 -32.20 -12.10 -3.56
CA ALA A 59 -31.71 -11.07 -2.64
C ALA A 59 -30.17 -11.06 -2.55
N ILE A 60 -29.54 -12.23 -2.42
CA ILE A 60 -28.07 -12.36 -2.39
C ILE A 60 -27.45 -11.81 -3.67
N LEU A 61 -28.00 -12.16 -4.83
CA LEU A 61 -27.51 -11.68 -6.13
C LEU A 61 -27.64 -10.16 -6.29
N ILE A 62 -28.77 -9.59 -5.88
CA ILE A 62 -28.98 -8.13 -5.94
C ILE A 62 -27.96 -7.41 -5.05
N SER A 63 -27.76 -7.87 -3.81
CA SER A 63 -26.75 -7.29 -2.91
C SER A 63 -25.34 -7.38 -3.51
N TYR A 64 -25.00 -8.51 -4.15
CA TYR A 64 -23.72 -8.67 -4.83
C TYR A 64 -23.57 -7.71 -6.03
N MET A 65 -24.60 -7.56 -6.85
CA MET A 65 -24.58 -6.61 -7.98
C MET A 65 -24.40 -5.17 -7.51
N VAL A 66 -25.10 -4.75 -6.44
CA VAL A 66 -24.95 -3.41 -5.86
C VAL A 66 -23.53 -3.20 -5.33
N ALA A 67 -22.96 -4.19 -4.64
CA ALA A 67 -21.59 -4.11 -4.15
C ALA A 67 -20.56 -4.02 -5.28
N GLN A 68 -20.74 -4.77 -6.38
CA GLN A 68 -19.87 -4.68 -7.55
C GLN A 68 -20.00 -3.34 -8.26
N LEU A 69 -21.22 -2.81 -8.42
CA LEU A 69 -21.45 -1.51 -9.02
C LEU A 69 -20.78 -0.40 -8.19
N ALA A 70 -20.91 -0.45 -6.86
CA ALA A 70 -20.25 0.49 -5.95
C ALA A 70 -18.72 0.44 -6.08
N LYS A 71 -18.13 -0.75 -6.22
CA LYS A 71 -16.68 -0.92 -6.44
C LYS A 71 -16.24 -0.33 -7.77
N VAL A 72 -16.98 -0.58 -8.86
CA VAL A 72 -16.67 -0.04 -10.19
C VAL A 72 -16.72 1.49 -10.20
N ILE A 73 -17.72 2.09 -9.56
CA ILE A 73 -17.85 3.54 -9.44
C ILE A 73 -16.73 4.13 -8.55
N ALA A 74 -16.37 3.47 -7.45
CA ALA A 74 -15.35 3.96 -6.52
C ALA A 74 -13.90 3.79 -7.03
N TYR A 75 -13.67 2.82 -7.93
CA TYR A 75 -12.35 2.53 -8.49
C TYR A 75 -11.64 3.74 -9.14
N PRO A 76 -12.25 4.50 -10.08
CA PRO A 76 -11.59 5.65 -10.68
C PRO A 76 -11.23 6.74 -9.68
N PHE A 77 -12.08 6.98 -8.66
CA PHE A 77 -11.79 7.95 -7.60
C PHE A 77 -10.60 7.53 -6.73
N LYS A 78 -10.53 6.24 -6.38
CA LYS A 78 -9.40 5.71 -5.61
C LYS A 78 -8.08 5.83 -6.38
N VAL A 79 -8.08 5.45 -7.66
CA VAL A 79 -6.88 5.57 -8.52
C VAL A 79 -6.46 7.03 -8.70
N TYR A 80 -7.41 7.95 -8.88
CA TYR A 80 -7.10 9.38 -8.99
C TYR A 80 -6.52 9.94 -7.69
N ALA A 81 -7.11 9.60 -6.54
CA ALA A 81 -6.63 10.04 -5.22
C ALA A 81 -5.21 9.52 -4.93
N GLU A 82 -4.95 8.24 -5.23
CA GLU A 82 -3.62 7.64 -5.09
C GLU A 82 -2.58 8.33 -5.99
N ARG A 83 -2.93 8.65 -7.24
CA ARG A 83 -2.03 9.34 -8.17
C ARG A 83 -1.72 10.77 -7.72
N LYS A 84 -2.73 11.51 -7.24
CA LYS A 84 -2.54 12.87 -6.73
C LYS A 84 -1.64 12.88 -5.49
N SER A 85 -1.91 11.97 -4.55
CA SER A 85 -1.10 11.83 -3.34
C SER A 85 0.36 11.50 -3.64
N LYS A 86 0.64 10.64 -4.64
CA LYS A 86 2.02 10.34 -5.06
C LYS A 86 2.74 11.57 -5.59
N LYS A 87 2.10 12.36 -6.47
CA LYS A 87 2.68 13.60 -6.98
C LYS A 87 2.96 14.63 -5.89
N ASP A 88 2.04 14.77 -4.94
CA ASP A 88 2.20 15.70 -3.81
C ASP A 88 3.31 15.26 -2.85
N VAL A 89 3.56 13.95 -2.73
CA VAL A 89 4.69 13.43 -1.96
C VAL A 89 5.99 13.63 -2.74
N GLU A 90 6.02 13.28 -4.02
CA GLU A 90 7.19 13.48 -4.89
C GLU A 90 7.63 14.95 -4.93
N SER A 91 6.71 15.90 -5.05
CA SER A 91 7.04 17.33 -5.05
C SER A 91 7.64 17.79 -3.72
N LYS A 92 7.12 17.30 -2.59
CA LYS A 92 7.69 17.57 -1.26
C LYS A 92 9.07 16.94 -1.08
N LEU A 93 9.26 15.72 -1.58
CA LEU A 93 10.55 15.04 -1.51
C LEU A 93 11.60 15.76 -2.34
N LYS A 94 11.24 16.23 -3.55
CA LYS A 94 12.11 17.07 -4.39
C LYS A 94 12.46 18.40 -3.73
N ALA A 95 11.46 19.14 -3.25
CA ALA A 95 11.71 20.40 -2.53
C ALA A 95 12.60 20.21 -1.29
N HIS A 96 12.47 19.07 -0.61
CA HIS A 96 13.33 18.73 0.52
C HIS A 96 14.78 18.40 0.09
N ALA A 97 14.93 17.66 -1.02
CA ALA A 97 16.22 17.33 -1.61
C ALA A 97 16.98 18.57 -2.13
N GLU A 98 16.29 19.53 -2.76
CA GLU A 98 16.88 20.82 -3.15
C GLU A 98 17.47 21.58 -1.95
N GLY A 99 16.92 21.37 -0.75
CA GLY A 99 17.44 21.93 0.49
C GLY A 99 18.87 21.49 0.85
N ILE A 100 19.38 20.39 0.28
CA ILE A 100 20.77 19.92 0.50
C ILE A 100 21.77 21.01 0.10
N HIS A 101 21.48 21.80 -0.94
CA HIS A 101 22.35 22.88 -1.38
C HIS A 101 22.46 24.03 -0.37
N SER A 102 21.54 24.12 0.60
CA SER A 102 21.59 25.11 1.67
C SER A 102 22.35 24.65 2.92
N LEU A 103 22.77 23.38 2.97
CA LEU A 103 23.42 22.81 4.14
C LEU A 103 24.78 23.45 4.45
N PRO A 104 25.16 23.55 5.75
CA PRO A 104 26.50 23.92 6.15
C PRO A 104 27.56 23.02 5.53
N ARG A 105 28.76 23.56 5.29
CA ARG A 105 29.86 22.84 4.62
C ARG A 105 30.20 21.51 5.29
N ASP A 106 30.22 21.47 6.61
CA ASP A 106 30.53 20.25 7.38
C ASP A 106 29.49 19.15 7.18
N GLN A 107 28.21 19.53 7.07
CA GLN A 107 27.11 18.58 6.84
C GLN A 107 27.10 18.07 5.40
N LYS A 108 27.37 18.97 4.44
CA LYS A 108 27.57 18.58 3.04
C LYS A 108 28.73 17.61 2.88
N TYR A 109 29.83 17.85 3.60
CA TYR A 109 30.99 16.96 3.57
C TYR A 109 30.64 15.54 4.04
N ILE A 110 29.81 15.38 5.07
CA ILE A 110 29.34 14.06 5.52
C ILE A 110 28.58 13.34 4.40
N LEU A 111 27.61 14.02 3.76
CA LEU A 111 26.84 13.43 2.65
C LEU A 111 27.73 13.12 1.45
N ALA A 112 28.63 14.03 1.09
CA ALA A 112 29.60 13.88 0.02
C ALA A 112 30.56 12.70 0.26
N TYR A 113 31.01 12.49 1.50
CA TYR A 113 31.84 11.34 1.87
C TYR A 113 31.11 10.02 1.63
N PHE A 114 29.88 9.89 2.13
CA PHE A 114 29.10 8.67 1.96
C PHE A 114 28.70 8.43 0.50
N TYR A 115 28.44 9.50 -0.25
CA TYR A 115 28.21 9.43 -1.70
C TYR A 115 29.45 8.95 -2.44
N THR A 116 30.61 9.57 -2.20
CA THR A 116 31.89 9.24 -2.82
C THR A 116 32.30 7.78 -2.55
N THR A 117 32.05 7.30 -1.33
CA THR A 117 32.33 5.91 -0.92
C THR A 117 31.23 4.92 -1.33
N LYS A 118 30.16 5.38 -1.99
CA LYS A 118 28.99 4.58 -2.40
C LYS A 118 28.31 3.86 -1.22
N GLN A 119 28.36 4.46 -0.04
CA GLN A 119 27.77 3.92 1.19
C GLN A 119 26.48 4.65 1.55
N ARG A 120 25.33 4.13 1.09
CA ARG A 120 24.02 4.68 1.47
C ARG A 120 23.63 4.34 2.91
N ALA A 121 24.15 3.25 3.47
CA ALA A 121 23.90 2.82 4.84
C ALA A 121 25.22 2.62 5.58
N PHE A 122 25.27 3.03 6.84
CA PHE A 122 26.48 3.01 7.65
C PHE A 122 26.16 2.91 9.15
N PRO A 123 27.02 2.27 9.96
CA PRO A 123 26.89 2.27 11.41
C PRO A 123 27.45 3.57 12.01
N ALA A 124 26.78 4.11 13.02
CA ALA A 124 27.27 5.22 13.83
C ALA A 124 26.61 5.24 15.21
N MET A 125 27.21 5.98 16.15
CA MET A 125 26.60 6.18 17.46
C MET A 125 25.21 6.81 17.36
N PHE A 126 24.25 6.32 18.15
CA PHE A 126 22.84 6.72 18.07
C PHE A 126 22.62 8.24 18.13
N ASN A 127 23.41 8.96 18.92
CA ASN A 127 23.35 10.42 19.05
C ASN A 127 24.65 11.09 18.61
N HIS A 128 25.27 10.61 17.53
CA HIS A 128 26.50 11.20 17.02
C HIS A 128 26.31 12.70 16.71
N PRO A 129 27.08 13.61 17.32
CA PRO A 129 26.79 15.06 17.31
C PRO A 129 26.75 15.66 15.91
N ARG A 130 27.62 15.17 15.01
CA ARG A 130 27.65 15.61 13.61
C ARG A 130 26.46 15.13 12.76
N LEU A 131 25.77 14.07 13.19
CA LEU A 131 24.62 13.52 12.48
C LEU A 131 23.29 14.07 13.02
N VAL A 132 23.23 14.59 14.25
CA VAL A 132 21.98 15.05 14.88
C VAL A 132 21.23 16.03 13.98
N ALA A 133 21.92 17.03 13.43
CA ALA A 133 21.31 18.02 12.54
C ALA A 133 20.79 17.39 11.24
N LEU A 134 21.59 16.54 10.59
CA LEU A 134 21.20 15.83 9.36
C LEU A 134 19.99 14.91 9.60
N ILE A 135 19.88 14.32 10.80
CA ILE A 135 18.77 13.46 11.19
C ILE A 135 17.51 14.27 11.46
N GLN A 136 17.62 15.40 12.17
CA GLN A 136 16.50 16.30 12.43
C GLN A 136 15.94 16.91 11.14
N LEU A 137 16.82 17.23 10.19
CA LEU A 137 16.42 17.72 8.88
C LEU A 137 15.87 16.60 7.97
N GLY A 138 16.16 15.33 8.26
CA GLY A 138 15.67 14.19 7.46
C GLY A 138 16.56 13.81 6.27
N TYR A 139 17.79 14.32 6.21
CA TYR A 139 18.80 13.94 5.23
C TYR A 139 19.49 12.61 5.55
N VAL A 140 19.47 12.21 6.83
CA VAL A 140 19.90 10.90 7.31
C VAL A 140 18.78 10.33 8.18
N ALA A 141 18.47 9.06 8.02
CA ALA A 141 17.47 8.35 8.81
C ALA A 141 18.13 7.28 9.67
N ARG A 142 17.51 6.98 10.82
CA ARG A 142 17.89 5.85 11.69
C ARG A 142 17.03 4.66 11.31
N ALA A 143 17.63 3.48 11.16
CA ALA A 143 16.82 2.28 11.01
C ALA A 143 16.13 1.95 12.35
N GLY A 144 14.91 1.41 12.27
CA GLY A 144 14.19 0.92 13.44
C GLY A 144 14.72 -0.44 13.93
N GLY A 145 14.25 -0.87 15.10
CA GLY A 145 14.57 -2.17 15.69
C GLY A 145 15.47 -2.09 16.93
N THR A 146 16.02 -3.23 17.33
CA THR A 146 16.86 -3.37 18.52
C THR A 146 18.33 -3.48 18.10
N HIS A 147 19.08 -2.38 18.22
CA HIS A 147 20.50 -2.30 17.86
C HIS A 147 21.33 -1.77 19.02
N SER A 148 22.66 -1.89 18.93
CA SER A 148 23.57 -1.27 19.90
C SER A 148 23.55 0.25 19.74
N ALA A 149 23.60 0.99 20.85
CA ALA A 149 23.68 2.46 20.82
C ALA A 149 25.02 2.99 20.25
N ILE A 150 26.05 2.15 20.22
CA ILE A 150 27.39 2.49 19.73
C ILE A 150 27.45 2.32 18.19
N ASP A 151 26.77 1.29 17.68
CA ASP A 151 26.74 0.93 16.25
C ASP A 151 25.30 0.89 15.76
N TRP A 152 24.61 2.02 15.83
CA TRP A 152 23.25 2.12 15.34
C TRP A 152 23.25 2.26 13.81
N PRO A 153 22.43 1.49 13.07
CA PRO A 153 22.34 1.62 11.63
C PRO A 153 21.67 2.93 11.21
N HIS A 154 22.39 3.70 10.39
CA HIS A 154 21.91 4.91 9.74
C HIS A 154 21.90 4.71 8.23
N TYR A 155 21.05 5.47 7.53
CA TYR A 155 21.02 5.46 6.08
C TYR A 155 20.59 6.81 5.50
N ILE A 156 21.05 7.11 4.29
CA ILE A 156 20.62 8.26 3.51
C ILE A 156 19.35 7.84 2.75
N PRO A 157 18.21 8.56 2.91
CA PRO A 157 16.98 8.25 2.18
C PRO A 157 17.19 8.28 0.67
N GLN A 158 16.42 7.47 -0.07
CA GLN A 158 16.61 7.33 -1.53
C GLN A 158 16.50 8.65 -2.27
N HIS A 159 15.48 9.48 -1.97
CA HIS A 159 15.28 10.75 -2.66
C HIS A 159 16.42 11.75 -2.42
N ILE A 160 17.14 11.63 -1.31
CA ILE A 160 18.35 12.43 -1.04
C ILE A 160 19.52 11.85 -1.81
N TRP A 161 19.64 10.53 -1.88
CA TRP A 161 20.68 9.86 -2.65
C TRP A 161 20.58 10.16 -4.16
N ASP A 162 19.37 10.15 -4.71
CA ASP A 162 19.10 10.49 -6.10
C ASP A 162 19.55 11.92 -6.41
N GLU A 163 19.28 12.87 -5.50
CA GLU A 163 19.72 14.27 -5.65
C GLU A 163 21.26 14.41 -5.62
N LEU A 164 21.94 13.62 -4.80
CA LEU A 164 23.42 13.58 -4.79
C LEU A 164 23.97 13.00 -6.09
N GLU A 165 23.26 12.03 -6.70
CA GLU A 165 23.62 11.43 -7.98
C GLU A 165 23.42 12.42 -9.14
N GLU A 166 22.29 13.13 -9.17
CA GLU A 166 22.00 14.18 -10.15
C GLU A 166 23.03 15.34 -10.07
N ASN A 167 23.54 15.64 -8.87
CA ASN A 167 24.50 16.73 -8.63
C ASN A 167 25.92 16.23 -8.27
N SER A 168 26.32 15.08 -8.82
CA SER A 168 27.54 14.35 -8.43
C SER A 168 28.83 15.18 -8.37
N GLU A 169 29.00 16.17 -9.25
CA GLU A 169 30.19 17.04 -9.28
C GLU A 169 30.39 17.83 -7.98
N GLY A 170 29.30 18.23 -7.32
CA GLY A 170 29.35 19.01 -6.07
C GLY A 170 29.57 18.17 -4.80
N TYR A 171 29.43 16.85 -4.91
CA TYR A 171 29.46 15.92 -3.77
C TYR A 171 30.51 14.82 -3.90
N THR A 172 31.36 14.88 -4.93
CA THR A 172 32.50 13.97 -5.08
C THR A 172 33.74 14.59 -4.43
N ILE A 173 34.32 13.88 -3.48
CA ILE A 173 35.54 14.31 -2.78
C ILE A 173 36.76 13.65 -3.45
N GLY A 174 37.83 14.40 -3.66
CA GLY A 174 39.07 13.83 -4.19
C GLY A 174 39.69 12.84 -3.19
N GLU A 175 40.31 11.76 -3.69
CA GLU A 175 40.86 10.67 -2.86
C GLU A 175 41.82 11.16 -1.75
N ARG A 176 42.55 12.25 -1.98
CA ARG A 176 43.50 12.84 -1.02
C ARG A 176 42.83 13.58 0.14
N GLU A 177 41.56 13.96 0.00
CA GLU A 177 40.78 14.72 0.98
C GLU A 177 39.76 13.84 1.71
N LEU A 178 39.80 12.53 1.47
CA LEU A 178 38.82 11.58 1.96
C LEU A 178 39.13 11.17 3.41
N GLU A 179 38.72 11.99 4.37
CA GLU A 179 38.81 11.70 5.80
C GLU A 179 37.45 11.25 6.34
N TYR A 180 37.43 10.22 7.18
CA TYR A 180 36.17 9.71 7.75
C TYR A 180 35.51 10.79 8.63
N PRO A 181 34.32 11.30 8.27
CA PRO A 181 33.76 12.50 8.88
C PRO A 181 33.15 12.24 10.25
N LEU A 182 32.98 10.97 10.65
CA LEU A 182 32.43 10.56 11.93
C LEU A 182 33.50 10.02 12.88
N ARG A 183 34.77 10.37 12.65
CA ARG A 183 35.83 10.02 13.59
C ARG A 183 35.56 10.74 14.91
N THR A 184 35.21 9.98 15.94
CA THR A 184 35.07 10.50 17.30
C THR A 184 36.46 10.93 17.78
N GLY A 185 36.69 12.23 17.83
CA GLY A 185 37.78 12.78 18.62
C GLY A 185 37.45 12.55 20.08
N TYR A 186 38.04 11.52 20.67
CA TYR A 186 38.14 11.38 22.12
C TYR A 186 39.27 12.25 22.63
#